data_AF-A0A9Q0YR08-F1
#
_entry.id   AF-A0A9Q0YR08-F1
#
_cell.length_a   1.000
_cell.length_b   1.000
_cell.length_c   1.000
_cell.angle_alpha   90.00
_cell.angle_beta   90.00
_cell.angle_gamma   90.00
#
_symmetry.space_group_name_H-M   'P 1'
#
loop_
_entity.id
_entity.type
_entity.pdbx_description
1 polymer ?
#
loop_
_entity_poly.entity_id
_entity_poly.type
_entity_poly.pdbx_seq_one_letter_code
_entity_poly.pdbx_strand_id
1 'polypeptide(L)'
;MSLKERLRGLSYCYREYQPAFVEMSAALPQIRFVEGLPTNLEKYLDPSYKTLIILDDIMTSHGNDKRITDLFSKGSHHRNISVIYILQNFFYGAKETRNITLNAHYIVLFRNPRDKSQVSSLARQMHPGQVKFMQEAFSDATRKPYGYLFIDLKPYTPEEYRLRTNIYPGEQQYVYLPK
;
A
#
# COMPACT_ATOMS: atom_id res chain seq x y z
N MET A 1 -0.78 -21.96 17.21
CA MET A 1 -1.08 -22.03 15.76
C MET A 1 0.14 -21.50 15.02
N SER A 2 0.94 -22.38 14.39
CA SER A 2 2.32 -22.07 13.97
C SER A 2 2.39 -21.17 12.72
N LEU A 3 3.49 -20.42 12.60
CA LEU A 3 3.90 -19.43 11.59
C LEU A 3 3.82 -19.85 10.09
N LYS A 4 3.12 -20.93 9.75
CA LYS A 4 3.11 -21.62 8.45
C LYS A 4 1.75 -21.57 7.72
N GLU A 5 0.99 -20.50 7.83
CA GLU A 5 0.10 -20.13 6.71
C GLU A 5 0.97 -19.48 5.63
N ARG A 6 1.82 -20.31 5.01
CA ARG A 6 2.81 -19.91 4.00
C ARG A 6 2.04 -19.23 2.87
N LEU A 7 2.41 -18.00 2.54
CA LEU A 7 1.94 -17.32 1.34
C LEU A 7 2.13 -18.27 0.14
N ARG A 8 1.04 -18.69 -0.49
CA ARG A 8 1.09 -19.67 -1.60
C ARG A 8 0.88 -19.01 -2.96
N GLY A 9 0.11 -17.92 -3.00
CA GLY A 9 -0.06 -17.10 -4.20
C GLY A 9 0.71 -15.79 -4.07
N LEU A 10 1.53 -15.47 -5.06
CA LEU A 10 2.14 -14.15 -5.20
C LEU A 10 2.05 -13.73 -6.67
N SER A 11 1.27 -12.69 -6.95
CA SER A 11 1.12 -12.14 -8.30
C SER A 11 1.66 -10.71 -8.32
N TYR A 12 2.63 -10.44 -9.19
CA TYR A 12 3.18 -9.12 -9.44
C TYR A 12 2.68 -8.63 -10.80
N CYS A 13 1.74 -7.71 -10.77
CA CYS A 13 1.14 -7.13 -11.95
C CYS A 13 1.91 -5.86 -12.34
N TYR A 14 2.44 -5.78 -13.56
CA TYR A 14 3.35 -4.73 -14.02
C TYR A 14 3.00 -4.24 -15.43
N ARG A 15 3.49 -3.07 -15.84
CA ARG A 15 3.35 -2.58 -17.23
C ARG A 15 4.58 -2.85 -18.09
N GLU A 16 5.75 -2.55 -17.56
CA GLU A 16 7.02 -2.71 -18.28
C GLU A 16 7.95 -3.67 -17.51
N TYR A 17 8.62 -4.56 -18.25
CA TYR A 17 9.53 -5.54 -17.66
C TYR A 17 10.72 -4.84 -16.99
N GLN A 18 11.08 -5.29 -15.79
CA GLN A 18 12.21 -4.76 -15.04
C GLN A 18 13.26 -5.86 -14.85
N PRO A 19 14.57 -5.58 -15.03
CA PRO A 19 15.63 -6.55 -14.76
C PRO A 19 15.58 -7.15 -13.34
N ALA A 20 15.09 -6.38 -12.37
CA ALA A 20 14.88 -6.81 -10.99
C ALA A 20 13.98 -8.06 -10.86
N PHE A 21 13.11 -8.33 -11.84
CA PHE A 21 12.23 -9.50 -11.83
C PHE A 21 13.01 -10.83 -11.86
N VAL A 22 14.22 -10.84 -12.42
CA VAL A 22 15.10 -12.03 -12.40
C VAL A 22 15.51 -12.36 -10.97
N GLU A 23 15.99 -11.37 -10.23
CA GLU A 23 16.41 -11.53 -8.83
C GLU A 23 15.23 -11.89 -7.94
N MET A 24 14.07 -11.23 -8.16
CA MET A 24 12.84 -11.54 -7.43
C MET A 24 12.35 -12.96 -7.69
N SER A 25 12.42 -13.45 -8.93
CA SER A 25 12.06 -14.83 -9.29
C SER A 25 12.95 -15.85 -8.58
N ALA A 26 14.25 -15.57 -8.51
CA ALA A 26 15.21 -16.43 -7.82
C ALA A 26 14.96 -16.47 -6.31
N ALA A 27 14.63 -15.33 -5.69
CA ALA A 27 14.36 -15.23 -4.26
C ALA A 27 12.97 -15.75 -3.85
N LEU A 28 11.97 -15.64 -4.73
CA LEU A 28 10.56 -15.96 -4.46
C LEU A 28 10.01 -16.89 -5.55
N PRO A 29 10.27 -18.21 -5.52
CA PRO A 29 9.87 -19.13 -6.59
C PRO A 29 8.37 -19.19 -6.89
N GLN A 30 7.52 -18.75 -5.95
CA GLN A 30 6.07 -18.69 -6.11
C GLN A 30 5.55 -17.39 -6.75
N ILE A 31 6.43 -16.42 -7.05
CA ILE A 31 6.04 -15.17 -7.72
C ILE A 31 5.62 -15.44 -9.17
N ARG A 32 4.51 -14.83 -9.58
CA ARG A 32 4.02 -14.83 -10.96
C ARG A 32 3.98 -13.40 -11.44
N PHE A 33 4.69 -13.12 -12.53
CA PHE A 33 4.66 -11.83 -13.19
C PHE A 33 3.51 -11.80 -14.19
N VAL A 34 2.68 -10.76 -14.12
CA VAL A 34 1.50 -10.59 -14.97
C VAL A 34 1.58 -9.20 -15.62
N GLU A 35 1.60 -9.14 -16.94
CA GLU A 35 1.55 -7.86 -17.64
C GLU A 35 0.12 -7.28 -17.59
N GLY A 36 -0.01 -6.05 -17.11
CA GLY A 36 -1.28 -5.35 -16.91
C GLY A 36 -2.13 -5.91 -15.78
N LEU A 37 -3.42 -5.56 -15.79
CA LEU A 37 -4.41 -6.05 -14.83
C LEU A 37 -5.16 -7.25 -15.45
N PRO A 38 -5.03 -8.48 -14.90
CA PRO A 38 -5.63 -9.66 -15.51
C PRO A 38 -7.16 -9.51 -15.63
N THR A 39 -7.69 -9.88 -16.79
CA THR A 39 -9.12 -9.72 -17.14
C THR A 39 -10.04 -10.46 -16.18
N ASN A 40 -9.57 -11.59 -15.63
CA ASN A 40 -10.30 -12.36 -14.62
C ASN A 40 -9.37 -12.63 -13.43
N LEU A 41 -9.24 -11.61 -12.57
CA LEU A 41 -8.42 -11.68 -11.37
C LEU A 41 -8.87 -12.81 -10.42
N GLU A 42 -10.17 -13.09 -10.36
CA GLU A 42 -10.75 -14.12 -9.48
C GLU A 42 -10.23 -15.53 -9.78
N LYS A 43 -9.89 -15.83 -11.04
CA LYS A 43 -9.29 -17.13 -11.41
C LYS A 43 -7.91 -17.37 -10.79
N TYR A 44 -7.22 -16.32 -10.36
CA TYR A 44 -5.92 -16.42 -9.71
C TYR A 44 -6.03 -16.44 -8.18
N LEU A 45 -7.25 -16.39 -7.65
CA LEU A 45 -7.55 -16.24 -6.24
C LEU A 45 -8.24 -17.51 -5.75
N ASP A 46 -7.50 -18.31 -5.00
CA ASP A 46 -8.04 -19.47 -4.28
C ASP A 46 -8.25 -19.06 -2.81
N PRO A 47 -9.50 -19.04 -2.32
CA PRO A 47 -9.79 -18.69 -0.93
C PRO A 47 -9.16 -19.65 0.10
N SER A 48 -8.74 -20.85 -0.31
CA SER A 48 -8.14 -21.85 0.60
C SER A 48 -6.73 -21.50 1.06
N TYR A 49 -6.07 -20.52 0.43
CA TYR A 49 -4.73 -20.09 0.83
C TYR A 49 -4.51 -18.58 0.72
N LYS A 50 -3.53 -18.08 1.46
CA LYS A 50 -3.14 -16.67 1.44
C LYS A 50 -2.46 -16.31 0.12
N THR A 51 -2.98 -15.24 -0.50
CA THR A 51 -2.48 -14.69 -1.76
C THR A 51 -2.12 -13.22 -1.61
N LEU A 52 -0.97 -12.81 -2.15
CA LEU A 52 -0.54 -11.42 -2.23
C LEU A 52 -0.58 -10.97 -3.69
N ILE A 53 -1.26 -9.87 -3.95
CA ILE A 53 -1.28 -9.20 -5.25
C ILE A 53 -0.52 -7.89 -5.11
N ILE A 54 0.48 -7.67 -5.97
CA ILE A 54 1.20 -6.42 -6.08
C ILE A 54 0.78 -5.79 -7.41
N LEU A 55 0.28 -4.55 -7.35
CA LEU A 55 -0.12 -3.77 -8.52
C LEU A 55 0.90 -2.63 -8.68
N ASP A 56 1.78 -2.73 -9.66
CA ASP A 56 2.85 -1.78 -9.94
C ASP A 56 2.70 -1.16 -11.35
N ASP A 57 2.79 0.16 -11.43
CA ASP A 57 2.60 0.93 -12.67
C ASP A 57 1.27 0.69 -13.43
N ILE A 58 0.24 0.24 -12.71
CA ILE A 58 -1.10 -0.04 -13.28
C ILE A 58 -1.99 1.22 -13.30
N MET A 59 -1.62 2.26 -12.54
CA MET A 59 -2.40 3.49 -12.36
C MET A 59 -2.72 4.22 -13.67
N THR A 60 -1.75 4.33 -14.59
CA THR A 60 -1.90 5.13 -15.82
C THR A 60 -2.87 4.52 -16.83
N SER A 61 -3.00 3.19 -16.84
CA SER A 61 -3.88 2.46 -17.76
C SER A 61 -5.21 2.04 -17.12
N HIS A 62 -5.24 1.86 -15.80
CA HIS A 62 -6.38 1.25 -15.09
C HIS A 62 -6.72 1.94 -13.76
N GLY A 63 -6.29 3.19 -13.52
CA GLY A 63 -6.49 3.87 -12.24
C GLY A 63 -7.96 4.03 -11.80
N ASN A 64 -8.89 4.04 -12.75
CA ASN A 64 -10.34 4.09 -12.49
C ASN A 64 -11.03 2.72 -12.67
N ASP A 65 -10.27 1.64 -12.73
CA ASP A 65 -10.83 0.31 -12.96
C ASP A 65 -11.51 -0.20 -11.68
N LYS A 66 -12.81 -0.47 -11.80
CA LYS A 66 -13.64 -0.97 -10.70
C LYS A 66 -13.10 -2.29 -10.12
N ARG A 67 -12.39 -3.11 -10.91
CA ARG A 67 -11.76 -4.35 -10.44
C ARG A 67 -10.74 -4.09 -9.33
N ILE A 68 -9.99 -2.98 -9.41
CA ILE A 68 -9.05 -2.59 -8.35
C ILE A 68 -9.84 -2.11 -7.12
N THR A 69 -10.93 -1.37 -7.31
CA THR A 69 -11.76 -0.94 -6.16
C THR A 69 -12.43 -2.14 -5.46
N ASP A 70 -12.88 -3.14 -6.22
CA ASP A 70 -13.48 -4.37 -5.70
C ASP A 70 -12.48 -5.23 -4.90
N LEU A 71 -11.19 -5.22 -5.27
CA LEU A 71 -10.12 -5.86 -4.49
C LEU A 71 -10.02 -5.29 -3.06
N PHE A 72 -10.13 -3.97 -2.92
CA PHE A 72 -10.00 -3.27 -1.64
C PHE A 72 -11.29 -3.29 -0.81
N SER A 73 -12.47 -3.43 -1.44
CA SER A 73 -13.77 -3.37 -0.75
C SER A 73 -14.44 -4.72 -0.50
N LYS A 74 -14.27 -5.71 -1.41
CA LYS A 74 -14.96 -7.02 -1.34
C LYS A 74 -13.99 -8.20 -1.30
N GLY A 75 -12.84 -8.08 -1.96
CA GLY A 75 -11.90 -9.20 -2.17
C GLY A 75 -11.04 -9.55 -0.97
N SER A 76 -10.52 -8.55 -0.24
CA SER A 76 -9.49 -8.77 0.80
C SER A 76 -10.00 -9.52 2.05
N HIS A 77 -11.17 -9.13 2.57
CA HIS A 77 -11.69 -9.66 3.84
C HIS A 77 -12.28 -11.08 3.76
N HIS A 78 -12.74 -11.50 2.57
CA HIS A 78 -13.45 -12.77 2.40
C HIS A 78 -12.67 -13.83 1.60
N ARG A 79 -11.53 -13.49 0.99
CA ARG A 79 -10.84 -14.40 0.05
C ARG A 79 -9.38 -14.70 0.39
N ASN A 80 -8.92 -14.39 1.61
CA ASN A 80 -7.52 -14.57 2.04
C ASN A 80 -6.52 -13.83 1.14
N ILE A 81 -6.86 -12.59 0.74
CA ILE A 81 -6.05 -11.78 -0.18
C ILE A 81 -5.47 -10.57 0.54
N SER A 82 -4.19 -10.32 0.32
CA SER A 82 -3.54 -9.04 0.62
C SER A 82 -3.18 -8.34 -0.69
N VAL A 83 -3.36 -7.02 -0.74
CA VAL A 83 -3.08 -6.22 -1.94
C VAL A 83 -2.11 -5.11 -1.59
N ILE A 84 -1.03 -5.00 -2.36
CA ILE A 84 -0.12 -3.86 -2.36
C ILE A 84 -0.39 -3.11 -3.67
N TYR A 85 -0.74 -1.83 -3.58
CA TYR A 85 -0.98 -1.00 -4.74
C TYR A 85 -0.04 0.19 -4.72
N ILE A 86 0.85 0.25 -5.71
CA ILE A 86 1.88 1.28 -5.84
C ILE A 86 1.32 2.40 -6.73
N LEU A 87 1.26 3.60 -6.16
CA LEU A 87 0.69 4.78 -6.81
C LEU A 87 1.77 5.83 -7.04
N GLN A 88 1.87 6.34 -8.27
CA GLN A 88 2.69 7.52 -8.56
C GLN A 88 2.01 8.82 -8.09
N ASN A 89 0.67 8.84 -8.08
CA ASN A 89 -0.13 9.97 -7.64
C ASN A 89 -1.30 9.49 -6.77
N PHE A 90 -1.25 9.85 -5.49
CA PHE A 90 -2.24 9.47 -4.48
C PHE A 90 -3.66 10.04 -4.73
N PHE A 91 -3.82 11.02 -5.62
CA PHE A 91 -5.12 11.64 -5.94
C PHE A 91 -5.53 11.48 -7.42
N TYR A 92 -4.83 10.63 -8.18
CA TYR A 92 -5.26 10.29 -9.54
C TYR A 92 -6.63 9.62 -9.52
N GLY A 93 -7.56 9.98 -10.41
CA GLY A 93 -8.88 9.31 -10.44
C GLY A 93 -9.65 9.46 -9.13
N ALA A 94 -9.85 10.71 -8.67
CA ALA A 94 -10.14 11.07 -7.28
C ALA A 94 -11.30 10.32 -6.59
N LYS A 95 -12.25 9.73 -7.34
CA LYS A 95 -13.37 8.98 -6.77
C LYS A 95 -12.95 7.55 -6.40
N GLU A 96 -12.32 6.84 -7.31
CA GLU A 96 -11.89 5.44 -7.15
C GLU A 96 -10.73 5.34 -6.17
N THR A 97 -9.71 6.20 -6.30
CA THR A 97 -8.57 6.22 -5.38
C THR A 97 -8.97 6.61 -3.96
N ARG A 98 -9.98 7.47 -3.79
CA ARG A 98 -10.55 7.74 -2.47
C ARG A 98 -11.21 6.50 -1.87
N ASN A 99 -12.00 5.76 -2.64
CA ASN A 99 -12.61 4.52 -2.15
C ASN A 99 -11.55 3.47 -1.78
N ILE A 100 -10.52 3.32 -2.60
CA ILE A 100 -9.39 2.42 -2.35
C ILE A 100 -8.69 2.79 -1.03
N THR A 101 -8.33 4.08 -0.87
CA THR A 101 -7.57 4.54 0.29
C THR A 101 -8.39 4.53 1.58
N LEU A 102 -9.71 4.78 1.52
CA LEU A 102 -10.61 4.61 2.66
C LEU A 102 -10.75 3.16 3.14
N ASN A 103 -10.58 2.17 2.25
CA ASN A 103 -10.61 0.76 2.60
C ASN A 103 -9.21 0.15 2.82
N ALA A 104 -8.14 0.94 2.69
CA ALA A 104 -6.78 0.47 2.91
C ALA A 104 -6.49 0.37 4.41
N HIS A 105 -5.87 -0.74 4.83
CA HIS A 105 -5.40 -0.89 6.22
C HIS A 105 -4.14 -0.10 6.51
N TYR A 106 -3.31 0.12 5.50
CA TYR A 106 -2.02 0.77 5.63
C TYR A 106 -1.77 1.67 4.44
N ILE A 107 -1.10 2.79 4.69
CA ILE A 107 -0.55 3.66 3.64
C ILE A 107 0.93 3.87 3.95
N VAL A 108 1.77 3.74 2.93
CA VAL A 108 3.19 4.09 2.99
C VAL A 108 3.40 5.31 2.11
N LEU A 109 3.67 6.46 2.72
CA LEU A 109 3.88 7.72 1.99
C LEU A 109 5.36 8.03 1.85
N PHE A 110 5.81 8.14 0.60
CA PHE A 110 7.14 8.60 0.26
C PHE A 110 7.15 10.10 -0.07
N ARG A 111 8.33 10.71 0.01
CA ARG A 111 8.53 12.13 -0.32
C ARG A 111 8.32 12.40 -1.80
N ASN A 112 7.35 13.23 -2.12
CA ASN A 112 7.20 13.85 -3.43
C ASN A 112 7.48 15.36 -3.32
N PRO A 113 8.65 15.85 -3.77
CA PRO A 113 9.03 17.26 -3.61
C PRO A 113 8.12 18.21 -4.41
N ARG A 114 7.46 17.72 -5.47
CA ARG A 114 6.60 18.51 -6.36
C ARG A 114 5.22 18.78 -5.77
N ASP A 115 4.66 17.83 -5.02
CA ASP A 115 3.27 17.91 -4.55
C ASP A 115 3.15 17.64 -3.05
N LYS A 116 3.36 18.70 -2.26
CA LYS A 116 3.18 18.69 -0.80
C LYS A 116 1.70 18.78 -0.38
N SER A 117 0.79 19.07 -1.33
CA SER A 117 -0.63 19.22 -1.02
C SER A 117 -1.25 17.89 -0.57
N GLN A 118 -0.69 16.77 -1.05
CA GLN A 118 -1.17 15.43 -0.76
C GLN A 118 -1.21 15.11 0.74
N VAL A 119 -0.08 15.34 1.39
CA VAL A 119 0.07 15.15 2.85
C VAL A 119 -0.87 16.08 3.60
N SER A 120 -1.02 17.32 3.15
CA SER A 120 -1.91 18.31 3.79
C SER A 120 -3.39 17.95 3.69
N SER A 121 -3.80 17.32 2.59
CA SER A 121 -5.16 16.85 2.39
C SER A 121 -5.46 15.61 3.24
N LEU A 122 -4.53 14.65 3.29
CA LEU A 122 -4.67 13.47 4.14
C LEU A 122 -4.66 13.84 5.63
N ALA A 123 -3.76 14.74 6.04
CA ALA A 123 -3.68 15.24 7.41
C ALA A 123 -4.98 15.91 7.87
N ARG A 124 -5.66 16.65 6.98
CA ARG A 124 -6.99 17.23 7.29
C ARG A 124 -8.07 16.17 7.51
N GLN A 125 -7.99 15.04 6.83
CA GLN A 125 -8.95 13.94 6.97
C GLN A 125 -8.68 13.13 8.23
N MET A 126 -7.41 12.84 8.53
CA MET A 126 -7.01 11.99 9.66
C MET A 126 -6.94 12.75 10.99
N HIS A 127 -6.47 13.99 10.98
CA HIS A 127 -6.25 14.81 12.17
C HIS A 127 -6.89 16.20 12.00
N PRO A 128 -8.24 16.29 11.94
CA PRO A 128 -8.93 17.59 11.85
C PRO A 128 -8.47 18.53 12.98
N GLY A 129 -8.08 19.75 12.63
CA GLY A 129 -7.56 20.74 13.59
C GLY A 129 -6.08 20.56 13.97
N GLN A 130 -5.44 19.44 13.61
CA GLN A 130 -4.04 19.12 13.95
C GLN A 130 -3.20 18.79 12.69
N VAL A 131 -3.48 19.46 11.58
CA VAL A 131 -2.81 19.22 10.28
C VAL A 131 -1.28 19.32 10.38
N LYS A 132 -0.78 20.29 11.16
CA LYS A 132 0.66 20.51 11.36
C LYS A 132 1.37 19.30 11.96
N PHE A 133 0.72 18.58 12.89
CA PHE A 133 1.31 17.41 13.52
C PHE A 133 1.72 16.36 12.48
N MET A 134 0.80 15.98 11.59
CA MET A 134 1.10 14.98 10.56
C MET A 134 2.07 15.51 9.50
N GLN A 135 2.03 16.81 9.17
CA GLN A 135 3.01 17.42 8.27
C GLN A 135 4.44 17.38 8.84
N GLU A 136 4.61 17.67 10.13
CA GLU A 136 5.89 17.60 10.84
C GLU A 136 6.38 16.15 10.94
N ALA A 137 5.50 15.21 11.30
CA ALA A 137 5.80 13.78 11.31
C ALA A 137 6.29 13.29 9.94
N PHE A 138 5.59 13.66 8.86
CA PHE A 138 6.01 13.33 7.50
C PHE A 138 7.35 13.95 7.13
N SER A 139 7.57 15.22 7.49
CA SER A 139 8.83 15.93 7.20
C SER A 139 10.02 15.27 7.89
N ASP A 140 9.86 14.82 9.14
CA ASP A 140 10.90 14.12 9.87
C ASP A 140 11.14 12.70 9.30
N ALA A 141 10.06 11.94 9.11
CA ALA A 141 10.11 10.57 8.57
C ALA A 141 10.75 10.49 7.18
N THR A 142 10.63 11.57 6.39
CA THR A 142 11.17 11.67 5.03
C THR A 142 12.37 12.61 4.90
N ARG A 143 13.04 12.91 6.03
CA ARG A 143 14.23 13.77 6.05
C ARG A 143 15.40 13.17 5.29
N LYS A 144 15.57 11.85 5.35
CA LYS A 144 16.61 11.11 4.63
C LYS A 144 16.07 10.54 3.31
N PRO A 145 16.93 10.32 2.29
CA PRO A 145 16.55 9.59 1.08
C PRO A 145 15.88 8.25 1.41
N TYR A 146 14.87 7.88 0.64
CA TYR A 146 14.06 6.66 0.82
C TYR A 146 13.28 6.56 2.14
N GLY A 147 13.27 7.62 2.97
CA GLY A 147 12.41 7.71 4.13
C GLY A 147 10.93 7.76 3.75
N TYR A 148 10.09 7.22 4.63
CA TYR A 148 8.64 7.12 4.42
C TYR A 148 7.88 7.32 5.73
N LEU A 149 6.66 7.84 5.65
CA LEU A 149 5.71 7.79 6.75
C LEU A 149 4.79 6.58 6.55
N PHE A 150 4.83 5.65 7.48
CA PHE A 150 3.89 4.55 7.59
C PHE A 150 2.66 4.99 8.38
N ILE A 151 1.49 4.76 7.81
CA ILE A 151 0.19 5.13 8.37
C ILE A 151 -0.62 3.85 8.59
N ASP A 152 -1.01 3.60 9.83
CA ASP A 152 -1.84 2.48 10.24
C ASP A 152 -3.31 2.90 10.43
N LEU A 153 -4.16 2.46 9.50
CA LEU A 153 -5.58 2.81 9.43
C LEU A 153 -6.49 1.72 9.99
N LYS A 154 -5.94 0.66 10.59
CA LYS A 154 -6.78 -0.38 11.18
C LYS A 154 -7.60 0.19 12.34
N PRO A 155 -8.86 -0.23 12.50
CA PRO A 155 -9.76 0.32 13.51
C PRO A 155 -9.30 0.01 14.95
N TYR A 156 -8.54 -1.06 15.14
CA TYR A 156 -8.05 -1.51 16.44
C TYR A 156 -6.60 -1.09 16.75
N THR A 157 -5.95 -0.33 15.86
CA THR A 157 -4.62 0.22 16.16
C THR A 157 -4.78 1.39 17.13
N PRO A 158 -4.08 1.41 18.28
CA PRO A 158 -4.10 2.55 19.19
C PRO A 158 -3.62 3.83 18.49
N GLU A 159 -4.18 4.98 18.89
CA GLU A 159 -3.91 6.27 18.23
C GLU A 159 -2.42 6.61 18.20
N GLU A 160 -1.71 6.30 19.27
CA GLU A 160 -0.27 6.51 19.39
C GLU A 160 0.54 5.76 18.33
N TYR A 161 0.06 4.63 17.80
CA TYR A 161 0.80 3.80 16.83
C TYR A 161 0.38 4.03 15.38
N ARG A 162 -0.46 5.03 15.10
CA ARG A 162 -0.95 5.30 13.74
C ARG A 162 0.13 5.83 12.80
N LEU A 163 1.03 6.70 13.29
CA LEU A 163 2.07 7.32 12.47
C LEU A 163 3.44 6.81 12.89
N ARG A 164 4.10 6.08 11.99
CA ARG A 164 5.38 5.40 12.27
C ARG A 164 6.34 5.53 11.09
N THR A 165 7.61 5.22 11.31
CA THR A 165 8.59 5.02 10.23
C THR A 165 9.56 3.91 10.62
N ASN A 166 10.39 3.45 9.68
CA ASN A 166 11.39 2.40 9.89
C ASN A 166 10.79 1.10 10.46
N ILE A 167 9.80 0.55 9.77
CA ILE A 167 9.03 -0.60 10.23
C ILE A 167 9.64 -1.96 9.83
N TYR A 168 10.76 -1.98 9.10
CA TYR A 168 11.36 -3.23 8.65
C TYR A 168 12.26 -3.86 9.73
N PRO A 169 12.44 -5.19 9.69
CA PRO A 169 13.32 -5.88 10.64
C PRO A 169 14.74 -5.30 10.65
N GLY A 170 15.28 -5.06 11.85
CA GLY A 170 16.62 -4.52 12.04
C GLY A 170 16.70 -2.99 12.04
N GLU A 171 15.60 -2.28 11.76
CA GLU A 171 15.56 -0.83 11.87
C GLU A 171 15.10 -0.37 13.27
N GLN A 172 15.58 0.79 13.71
CA GLN A 172 15.01 1.46 14.89
C GLN A 172 13.71 2.15 14.47
N GLN A 173 12.59 1.61 14.94
CA GLN A 173 11.25 2.14 14.68
C GLN A 173 11.02 3.42 15.48
N TYR A 174 10.42 4.42 14.83
CA TYR A 174 9.96 5.66 15.46
C TYR A 174 8.45 5.78 15.35
N VAL A 175 7.86 6.40 16.37
CA VAL A 175 6.42 6.64 16.51
C VAL A 175 6.21 8.14 16.73
N TYR A 176 5.25 8.74 16.03
CA TYR A 176 4.96 10.17 16.12
C TYR A 176 3.71 10.40 16.97
N LEU A 177 3.84 11.24 18.00
CA LEU A 177 2.76 11.59 18.92
C LEU A 177 2.43 13.08 18.82
N PRO A 178 1.16 13.48 18.95
CA PRO A 178 0.80 14.89 19.09
C PRO A 178 1.41 15.46 20.37
N LYS A 179 1.71 16.76 20.34
CA LYS A 179 2.21 17.50 21.52
C LYS A 179 1.08 17.85 22.48
#